data_AF-A0A349B6B7-F1
#
_entry.id   AF-A0A349B6B7-F1
#
_cell.length_a   1.000
_cell.length_b   1.000
_cell.length_c   1.000
_cell.angle_alpha   90.00
_cell.angle_beta   90.00
_cell.angle_gamma   90.00
#
_symmetry.space_group_name_H-M   'P 1'
#
loop_
_entity.id
_entity.type
_entity.pdbx_description
1 polymer ?
#
loop_
_entity_poly.entity_id
_entity_poly.type
_entity_poly.pdbx_seq_one_letter_code
_entity_poly.pdbx_strand_id
1 'polypeptide(L)'
;DVSVPTEPALTATQSDGTVTLGWGADASVTTFEVYRESRHKNGSYRGRTLLGTLDGSGSTWSDTPGSGTFRYQVVATNGSGSAGSNLVVVSVTSTGTDEPTDGGGTKGGGNGGGKGRTMKAR
;
A
#
# COMPACT_ATOMS: atom_id res chain seq x y z
N ASP A 1 10.97 -32.67 -1.67
CA ASP A 1 10.96 -31.79 -0.49
C ASP A 1 10.61 -30.39 -0.96
N VAL A 2 9.74 -29.69 -0.26
CA VAL A 2 9.38 -28.30 -0.62
C VAL A 2 10.36 -27.41 0.13
N SER A 3 11.15 -26.61 -0.58
CA SER A 3 12.06 -25.65 0.05
C SER A 3 11.33 -24.37 0.44
N VAL A 4 11.96 -23.57 1.30
CA VAL A 4 11.55 -22.17 1.50
C VAL A 4 11.50 -21.44 0.15
N PRO A 5 10.58 -20.47 -0.03
CA PRO A 5 10.50 -19.70 -1.27
C PRO A 5 11.80 -18.98 -1.62
N THR A 6 12.02 -18.77 -2.92
CA THR A 6 13.04 -17.84 -3.40
C THR A 6 12.64 -16.41 -3.05
N GLU A 7 13.61 -15.57 -2.73
CA GLU A 7 13.38 -14.14 -2.50
C GLU A 7 12.78 -13.47 -3.76
N PRO A 8 11.62 -12.79 -3.66
CA PRO A 8 11.06 -12.07 -4.79
C PRO A 8 11.91 -10.84 -5.15
N ALA A 9 12.13 -10.62 -6.44
CA ALA A 9 12.71 -9.37 -6.93
C ALA A 9 11.62 -8.29 -7.04
N LEU A 10 11.52 -7.42 -6.03
CA LEU A 10 10.53 -6.36 -5.98
C LEU A 10 10.99 -5.13 -6.77
N THR A 11 10.08 -4.62 -7.60
CA THR A 11 10.17 -3.34 -8.30
C THR A 11 8.97 -2.47 -7.95
N ALA A 12 9.14 -1.16 -8.07
CA ALA A 12 8.06 -0.21 -7.85
C ALA A 12 8.18 0.95 -8.84
N THR A 13 7.05 1.34 -9.41
CA THR A 13 6.91 2.55 -10.21
C THR A 13 5.80 3.40 -9.63
N GLN A 14 5.91 4.71 -9.79
CA GLN A 14 4.84 5.59 -9.38
C GLN A 14 4.37 6.48 -10.52
N SER A 15 3.08 6.76 -10.51
CA SER A 15 2.44 7.81 -11.29
C SER A 15 1.29 8.40 -10.49
N ASP A 16 1.16 9.72 -10.46
CA ASP A 16 -0.04 10.44 -9.99
C ASP A 16 -0.58 9.95 -8.63
N GLY A 17 0.28 9.92 -7.61
CA GLY A 17 -0.09 9.49 -6.27
C GLY A 17 -0.25 7.97 -6.07
N THR A 18 -0.13 7.18 -7.14
CA THR A 18 -0.24 5.71 -7.12
C THR A 18 1.14 5.06 -7.24
N VAL A 19 1.38 4.05 -6.42
CA VAL A 19 2.55 3.16 -6.48
C VAL A 19 2.11 1.81 -7.00
N THR A 20 2.67 1.39 -8.14
CA THR A 20 2.49 0.05 -8.70
C THR A 20 3.73 -0.78 -8.39
N LEU A 21 3.52 -1.85 -7.63
CA LEU A 21 4.53 -2.84 -7.29
C LEU A 21 4.47 -4.00 -8.28
N GLY A 22 5.63 -4.56 -8.59
CA GLY A 22 5.76 -5.75 -9.42
C GLY A 22 6.88 -6.66 -8.91
N TRP A 23 6.64 -7.97 -8.92
CA TRP A 23 7.63 -8.98 -8.54
C TRP A 23 7.43 -10.28 -9.31
N GLY A 24 8.45 -11.14 -9.30
CA GLY A 24 8.36 -12.48 -9.87
C GLY A 24 7.55 -13.42 -8.98
N ALA A 25 6.60 -14.13 -9.56
CA ALA A 25 5.92 -15.25 -8.90
C ALA A 25 6.73 -16.55 -9.10
N ASP A 26 6.79 -17.38 -8.07
CA ASP A 26 7.45 -18.69 -8.08
C ASP A 26 6.40 -19.76 -7.75
N ALA A 27 6.40 -20.89 -8.47
CA ALA A 27 5.42 -21.95 -8.32
C ALA A 27 5.42 -22.63 -6.94
N SER A 28 6.50 -22.48 -6.16
CA SER A 28 6.61 -22.94 -4.78
C SER A 28 5.90 -22.04 -3.78
N VAL A 29 5.48 -20.83 -4.17
CA VAL A 29 4.82 -19.85 -3.29
C VAL A 29 3.34 -20.18 -3.15
N THR A 30 2.83 -20.11 -1.93
CA THR A 30 1.40 -20.26 -1.62
C THR A 30 0.73 -18.90 -1.47
N THR A 31 1.40 -17.94 -0.84
CA THR A 31 0.88 -16.58 -0.65
C THR A 31 1.99 -15.53 -0.76
N PHE A 32 1.60 -14.33 -1.16
CA PHE A 32 2.41 -13.12 -1.05
C PHE A 32 1.75 -12.13 -0.10
N GLU A 33 2.51 -11.57 0.83
CA GLU A 33 2.08 -10.48 1.71
C GLU A 33 2.82 -9.19 1.33
N VAL A 34 2.07 -8.13 1.08
CA VAL A 34 2.62 -6.83 0.67
C VAL A 34 2.64 -5.90 1.86
N TYR A 35 3.82 -5.38 2.21
CA TYR A 35 4.01 -4.48 3.35
C TYR A 35 4.49 -3.11 2.92
N ARG A 36 4.10 -2.09 3.71
CA ARG A 36 4.57 -0.71 3.58
C ARG A 36 4.99 -0.13 4.92
N GLU A 37 6.04 0.67 4.93
CA GLU A 37 6.47 1.52 6.05
C GLU A 37 6.60 2.97 5.59
N SER A 38 6.32 3.90 6.49
CA SER A 38 6.46 5.34 6.22
C SER A 38 7.80 5.85 6.72
N ARG A 39 8.43 6.74 5.96
CA ARG A 39 9.62 7.46 6.40
C ARG A 39 9.23 8.63 7.31
N HIS A 40 9.81 8.68 8.48
CA HIS A 40 9.63 9.78 9.44
C HIS A 40 10.68 10.89 9.23
N LYS A 41 10.44 12.05 9.85
CA LYS A 41 11.32 13.23 9.74
C LYS A 41 12.79 12.96 10.11
N ASN A 42 13.05 12.04 11.03
CA ASN A 42 14.40 11.62 11.43
C ASN A 42 15.04 10.59 10.47
N GLY A 43 14.42 10.34 9.32
CA GLY A 43 14.89 9.39 8.31
C GLY A 43 14.57 7.92 8.60
N SER A 44 14.06 7.58 9.79
CA SER A 44 13.71 6.20 10.12
C SER A 44 12.42 5.75 9.45
N TYR A 45 12.34 4.48 9.07
CA TYR A 45 11.12 3.83 8.60
C TYR A 45 10.44 3.14 9.78
N ARG A 46 9.13 3.39 9.95
CA ARG A 46 8.31 2.77 11.00
C ARG A 46 6.89 2.57 10.49
N GLY A 47 6.07 1.89 11.29
CA GLY A 47 4.65 1.67 10.97
C GLY A 47 4.45 0.64 9.87
N ARG A 48 5.16 -0.50 9.95
CA ARG A 48 5.00 -1.61 9.01
C ARG A 48 3.54 -2.06 8.99
N THR A 49 2.91 -1.89 7.84
CA THR A 49 1.49 -2.12 7.61
C THR A 49 1.33 -3.18 6.53
N LEU A 50 0.54 -4.22 6.78
CA LEU A 50 0.11 -5.17 5.75
C LEU A 50 -0.93 -4.47 4.86
N LEU A 51 -0.62 -4.33 3.57
CA LEU A 51 -1.54 -3.76 2.58
C LEU A 51 -2.52 -4.81 2.06
N GLY A 52 -2.04 -6.04 1.88
CA GLY A 52 -2.86 -7.15 1.45
C GLY A 52 -2.09 -8.44 1.27
N THR A 53 -2.86 -9.50 1.03
CA THR A 53 -2.37 -10.86 0.78
C THR A 53 -2.90 -11.33 -0.56
N LEU A 54 -2.02 -11.89 -1.39
CA LEU A 54 -2.34 -12.51 -2.66
C LEU A 54 -2.04 -14.01 -2.59
N ASP A 55 -2.65 -14.79 -3.49
CA ASP A 55 -2.20 -16.16 -3.73
C ASP A 55 -0.82 -16.20 -4.40
N GLY A 56 -0.24 -17.39 -4.51
CA GLY A 56 1.10 -17.61 -5.08
C GLY A 56 1.25 -17.28 -6.57
N SER A 57 0.16 -16.96 -7.28
CA SER A 57 0.20 -16.47 -8.66
C SER A 57 0.24 -14.94 -8.75
N GLY A 58 -0.04 -14.25 -7.65
CA GLY A 58 0.01 -12.79 -7.57
C GLY A 58 1.41 -12.24 -7.83
N SER A 59 1.50 -11.23 -8.70
CA SER A 59 2.76 -10.63 -9.14
C SER A 59 2.73 -9.10 -9.19
N THR A 60 1.62 -8.49 -8.81
CA THR A 60 1.44 -7.03 -8.83
C THR A 60 0.53 -6.55 -7.71
N TRP A 61 0.77 -5.32 -7.24
CA TRP A 61 -0.08 -4.63 -6.27
C TRP A 61 -0.11 -3.13 -6.55
N SER A 62 -1.27 -2.50 -6.34
CA SER A 62 -1.43 -1.04 -6.46
C SER A 62 -1.74 -0.44 -5.09
N ASP A 63 -1.01 0.61 -4.73
CA ASP A 63 -1.17 1.33 -3.47
C ASP A 63 -1.28 2.84 -3.70
N THR A 64 -2.14 3.52 -2.93
CA THR A 64 -2.36 4.96 -2.98
C THR A 64 -2.11 5.57 -1.58
N PRO A 65 -0.84 5.64 -1.14
CA PRO A 65 -0.51 5.97 0.24
C PRO A 65 -0.68 7.45 0.61
N GLY A 66 -1.01 8.31 -0.36
CA GLY A 66 -0.89 9.77 -0.24
C GLY A 66 0.56 10.23 -0.41
N SER A 67 0.79 11.54 -0.34
CA SER A 67 2.15 12.09 -0.50
C SER A 67 3.05 11.69 0.67
N GLY A 68 4.31 11.36 0.37
CA GLY A 68 5.25 10.87 1.38
C GLY A 68 6.36 10.02 0.81
N THR A 69 7.26 9.52 1.65
CA THR A 69 8.26 8.53 1.24
C THR A 69 7.99 7.23 1.97
N PHE A 70 7.90 6.15 1.21
CA PHE A 70 7.49 4.84 1.69
C PHE A 70 8.53 3.79 1.33
N ARG A 71 8.63 2.76 2.16
CA ARG A 71 9.44 1.57 1.91
C ARG A 71 8.51 0.37 1.79
N TYR A 72 8.66 -0.38 0.70
CA TYR A 72 7.84 -1.55 0.40
C TYR A 72 8.65 -2.83 0.50
N GLN A 73 7.97 -3.90 0.88
CA GLN A 73 8.49 -5.27 0.89
C GLN A 73 7.38 -6.25 0.52
N VAL A 74 7.72 -7.29 -0.24
CA VAL A 74 6.84 -8.43 -0.48
C VAL A 74 7.43 -9.64 0.23
N VAL A 75 6.60 -10.37 0.98
CA VAL A 75 6.99 -11.60 1.66
C VAL A 75 6.29 -12.77 0.97
N ALA A 76 7.07 -13.65 0.35
CA ALA A 76 6.60 -14.92 -0.20
C ALA A 76 6.55 -15.97 0.89
N THR A 77 5.46 -16.73 0.99
CA THR A 77 5.28 -17.77 2.01
C THR A 77 4.78 -19.07 1.40
N ASN A 78 5.29 -20.19 1.90
CA ASN A 78 4.76 -21.54 1.66
C ASN A 78 4.84 -22.38 2.94
N GLY A 79 4.48 -23.66 2.85
CA GLY A 79 4.49 -24.57 4.01
C GLY A 79 5.85 -24.79 4.67
N SER A 80 6.95 -24.42 4.00
CA SER A 80 8.32 -24.57 4.49
C SER A 80 8.89 -23.31 5.11
N GLY A 81 8.27 -22.14 4.87
CA GLY A 81 8.65 -20.87 5.49
C GLY A 81 8.37 -19.66 4.60
N SER A 82 9.09 -18.57 4.87
CA SER A 82 8.90 -17.29 4.18
C SER A 82 10.22 -16.66 3.75
N ALA A 83 10.19 -15.93 2.64
CA ALA A 83 11.30 -15.11 2.14
C ALA A 83 10.81 -13.69 1.81
N GLY A 84 11.46 -12.68 2.38
CA GLY A 84 11.16 -11.28 2.11
C GLY A 84 12.00 -10.74 0.97
N SER A 85 11.40 -9.98 0.06
CA SER A 85 12.07 -9.29 -1.03
C SER A 85 13.08 -8.25 -0.55
N ASN A 86 13.82 -7.69 -1.52
CA ASN A 86 14.49 -6.42 -1.38
C ASN A 86 13.51 -5.31 -0.94
N LEU A 87 14.04 -4.32 -0.23
CA LEU A 87 13.29 -3.14 0.20
C LEU A 87 13.36 -2.06 -0.88
N VAL A 88 12.20 -1.62 -1.38
CA VAL A 88 12.12 -0.56 -2.39
C VAL A 88 11.57 0.71 -1.77
N VAL A 89 12.31 1.82 -1.90
CA VAL A 89 11.91 3.14 -1.41
C VAL A 89 11.30 3.94 -2.57
N VAL A 90 10.11 4.52 -2.34
CA VAL A 90 9.38 5.33 -3.31
C VAL A 90 8.95 6.65 -2.67
N SER A 91 9.15 7.77 -3.36
CA SER A 91 8.71 9.10 -2.92
C SER A 91 7.51 9.56 -3.73
N VAL A 92 6.34 9.53 -3.09
CA VAL A 92 5.03 9.86 -3.63
C VAL A 92 4.75 11.34 -3.60
N THR A 93 4.52 11.87 -4.80
CA THR A 93 3.97 13.20 -5.03
C THR A 93 2.63 13.01 -5.74
N SER A 94 1.55 13.39 -5.08
CA SER A 94 0.26 13.50 -5.75
C SER A 94 0.23 14.85 -6.45
N THR A 95 0.01 14.87 -7.75
CA THR A 95 -0.36 16.10 -8.47
C THR A 95 -1.81 16.39 -8.09
N GLY A 96 -2.01 17.01 -6.93
CA GLY A 96 -3.32 17.49 -6.57
C GLY A 96 -3.82 18.40 -7.69
N THR A 97 -4.95 18.04 -8.30
CA THR A 97 -5.94 19.07 -8.65
C THR A 97 -6.57 19.50 -7.33
N ASP A 98 -5.75 20.05 -6.43
CA ASP A 98 -6.25 20.76 -5.26
C ASP A 98 -6.72 22.11 -5.80
N GLU A 99 -8.02 22.20 -6.10
CA GLU A 99 -8.65 23.51 -6.26
C GLU A 99 -8.45 24.29 -4.95
N PRO A 100 -7.92 25.52 -4.99
CA PRO A 100 -7.79 26.33 -3.79
C PRO A 100 -9.15 26.92 -3.46
N THR A 101 -9.83 26.43 -2.41
CA THR A 101 -10.94 27.21 -1.84
C THR A 101 -10.36 28.30 -0.93
N ASP A 102 -10.03 29.45 -1.52
CA ASP A 102 -9.87 30.71 -0.78
C ASP A 102 -11.09 31.61 -1.04
N GLY A 103 -11.70 32.12 0.03
CA GLY A 103 -12.82 33.04 -0.09
C GLY A 103 -13.68 33.21 1.17
N GLY A 104 -13.16 33.94 2.17
CA GLY A 104 -13.95 34.91 2.94
C GLY A 104 -14.85 34.38 4.08
N GLY A 105 -14.59 34.85 5.31
CA GLY A 105 -15.29 34.41 6.51
C GLY A 105 -16.72 34.95 6.71
N THR A 106 -17.45 34.35 7.66
CA THR A 106 -18.08 34.97 8.87
C THR A 106 -18.91 33.90 9.62
N LYS A 107 -18.91 34.01 10.96
CA LYS A 107 -19.75 33.29 11.96
C LYS A 107 -21.14 32.82 11.50
N GLY A 108 -21.54 31.63 11.98
CA GLY A 108 -22.86 31.45 12.59
C GLY A 108 -23.67 30.20 12.19
N GLY A 109 -24.02 29.37 13.18
CA GLY A 109 -25.37 28.80 13.29
C GLY A 109 -25.67 27.43 12.64
N GLY A 110 -25.65 26.38 13.45
CA GLY A 110 -26.81 25.51 13.69
C GLY A 110 -27.53 24.76 12.53
N ASN A 111 -27.43 23.43 12.64
CA ASN A 111 -28.53 22.45 12.61
C ASN A 111 -29.07 21.89 11.27
N GLY A 112 -28.92 20.56 11.12
CA GLY A 112 -30.06 19.70 10.81
C GLY A 112 -30.05 18.93 9.47
N GLY A 113 -30.15 17.59 9.57
CA GLY A 113 -30.97 16.79 8.64
C GLY A 113 -30.23 15.83 7.71
N GLY A 114 -30.04 14.58 8.15
CA GLY A 114 -29.41 13.51 7.35
C GLY A 114 -30.32 12.74 6.39
N LYS A 115 -29.74 11.69 5.78
CA LYS A 115 -30.31 10.40 5.31
C LYS A 115 -29.15 9.59 4.68
N GLY A 116 -28.73 8.46 5.26
CA GLY A 116 -29.13 7.09 4.87
C GLY A 116 -28.31 6.59 3.68
N ARG A 117 -27.76 5.37 3.58
CA ARG A 117 -28.39 4.05 3.80
C ARG A 117 -27.31 2.96 3.95
N THR A 118 -27.44 2.14 4.99
CA THR A 118 -26.75 0.85 5.19
C THR A 118 -27.46 -0.24 4.37
N MET A 119 -26.71 -1.15 3.73
CA MET A 119 -27.25 -2.41 3.22
C MET A 119 -26.48 -3.60 3.81
N LYS A 120 -27.15 -4.39 4.64
CA LYS A 120 -26.93 -5.83 4.76
C LYS A 120 -28.29 -6.49 4.89
N ALA A 121 -28.65 -7.26 3.87
CA ALA A 121 -29.69 -8.27 3.97
C ALA A 121 -29.03 -9.56 4.48
N ARG A 122 -29.82 -10.29 5.28
CA ARG A 122 -29.66 -11.68 5.77
C ARG A 122 -28.76 -12.58 4.94
#